data_AF-A0A934HM65-F1
#
_entry.id   AF-A0A934HM65-F1
#
_cell.length_a   1.000
_cell.length_b   1.000
_cell.length_c   1.000
_cell.angle_alpha   90.00
_cell.angle_beta   90.00
_cell.angle_gamma   90.00
#
_symmetry.space_group_name_H-M   'P 1'
#
loop_
_entity.id
_entity.type
_entity.pdbx_description
1 polymer ?
#
loop_
_entity_poly.entity_id
_entity_poly.type
_entity_poly.pdbx_seq_one_letter_code
_entity_poly.pdbx_strand_id
1 'polypeptide(L)'
;MKIDCFSQSQIQTQIPSRDIILISITEPTYDFKAPDGYRDVLYLKFHDIFAETKDSDREHIAFNEKHAKELLDFIAKYPYIGKIYIHCNVGIFRSAGIALALHEIFTGESGSKLPQYRLHNRHVAKVILDTNAKLRILRERR
;
A
#
# COMPACT_ATOMS: atom_id res chain seq x y z
N MET A 1 7.31 -13.61 4.17
CA MET A 1 6.02 -12.90 4.18
C MET A 1 5.51 -12.77 2.75
N LYS A 2 4.25 -13.10 2.48
CA LYS A 2 3.65 -13.06 1.13
C LYS A 2 2.85 -11.76 0.94
N ILE A 3 3.01 -11.10 -0.19
CA ILE A 3 2.27 -9.87 -0.54
C ILE A 3 1.48 -10.12 -1.81
N ASP A 4 0.16 -9.98 -1.75
CA ASP A 4 -0.74 -10.20 -2.87
C ASP A 4 -1.60 -8.96 -3.13
N CYS A 5 -1.76 -8.60 -4.40
CA CYS A 5 -2.61 -7.49 -4.85
C CYS A 5 -3.94 -8.02 -5.38
N PHE A 6 -5.03 -7.37 -4.98
CA PHE A 6 -6.39 -7.73 -5.39
C PHE A 6 -7.16 -6.50 -5.89
N SER A 7 -8.16 -6.74 -6.73
CA SER A 7 -9.24 -5.78 -6.94
C SER A 7 -10.15 -5.73 -5.71
N GLN A 8 -10.95 -4.68 -5.63
CA GLN A 8 -11.95 -4.56 -4.59
C GLN A 8 -12.97 -5.71 -4.63
N SER A 9 -13.41 -6.10 -5.82
CA SER A 9 -14.35 -7.21 -6.01
C SER A 9 -13.75 -8.55 -5.61
N GLN A 10 -12.45 -8.75 -5.82
CA GLN A 10 -11.75 -9.95 -5.35
C GLN A 10 -11.68 -10.01 -3.83
N ILE A 11 -11.40 -8.89 -3.14
CA ILE A 11 -11.40 -8.90 -1.66
C ILE A 11 -12.76 -9.29 -1.09
N GLN A 12 -13.86 -8.88 -1.71
CA GLN A 12 -15.22 -9.24 -1.27
C GLN A 12 -15.50 -10.74 -1.37
N THR A 13 -14.78 -11.48 -2.21
CA THR A 13 -14.95 -12.93 -2.38
C THR A 13 -13.82 -13.76 -1.77
N GLN A 14 -12.76 -13.12 -1.29
CA GLN A 14 -11.68 -13.80 -0.56
C GLN A 14 -12.16 -14.29 0.79
N ILE A 15 -11.62 -15.42 1.24
CA ILE A 15 -11.85 -15.93 2.60
C ILE A 15 -10.86 -15.23 3.53
N PRO A 16 -11.33 -14.35 4.43
CA PRO A 16 -10.46 -13.66 5.37
C PRO A 16 -9.94 -14.63 6.44
N SER A 17 -8.76 -14.33 6.98
CA SER A 17 -8.15 -15.12 8.05
C SER A 17 -7.26 -14.26 8.95
N ARG A 18 -7.07 -14.69 10.20
CA ARG A 18 -6.31 -13.99 11.24
C ARG A 18 -4.79 -14.03 11.03
N ASP A 19 -4.30 -14.76 10.03
CA ASP A 19 -2.91 -14.73 9.56
C ASP A 19 -2.65 -13.65 8.48
N ILE A 20 -3.69 -12.88 8.13
CA ILE A 20 -3.66 -11.89 7.05
C ILE A 20 -3.99 -10.50 7.60
N ILE A 21 -3.16 -9.51 7.27
CA ILE A 21 -3.52 -8.09 7.38
C ILE A 21 -3.94 -7.56 6.01
N LEU A 22 -4.90 -6.64 6.00
CA LEU A 22 -5.42 -6.02 4.79
C LEU A 22 -5.03 -4.54 4.73
N ILE A 23 -4.53 -4.09 3.58
CA ILE A 23 -4.37 -2.68 3.25
C ILE A 23 -5.43 -2.33 2.20
N SER A 24 -6.40 -1.53 2.63
CA SER A 24 -7.52 -1.07 1.82
C SER A 24 -7.24 0.31 1.28
N ILE A 25 -7.16 0.44 -0.05
CA ILE A 25 -6.97 1.72 -0.73
C ILE A 25 -8.25 2.10 -1.45
N THR A 26 -8.81 3.25 -1.10
CA THR A 26 -10.03 3.79 -1.70
C THR A 26 -9.82 5.23 -2.18
N GLU A 27 -10.72 5.71 -3.02
CA GLU A 27 -10.83 7.13 -3.28
C GLU A 27 -11.48 7.84 -2.08
N PRO A 28 -11.17 9.12 -1.82
CA PRO A 28 -11.64 9.80 -0.61
C PRO A 28 -13.16 9.78 -0.41
N THR A 29 -13.91 9.81 -1.50
CA THR A 29 -15.39 9.83 -1.53
C THR A 29 -16.03 8.44 -1.40
N TYR A 30 -15.22 7.38 -1.33
CA TYR A 30 -15.71 6.01 -1.28
C TYR A 30 -15.32 5.32 0.02
N ASP A 31 -16.31 4.76 0.71
CA ASP A 31 -16.11 3.93 1.90
C ASP A 31 -16.24 2.46 1.53
N PHE A 32 -15.13 1.73 1.68
CA PHE A 32 -15.10 0.29 1.54
C PHE A 32 -15.19 -0.37 2.91
N LYS A 33 -16.10 -1.33 3.06
CA LYS A 33 -16.15 -2.21 4.23
C LYS A 33 -15.51 -3.55 3.87
N ALA A 34 -14.36 -3.84 4.49
CA ALA A 34 -13.71 -5.13 4.34
C ALA A 34 -14.53 -6.25 5.01
N PRO A 35 -14.49 -7.49 4.48
CA PRO A 35 -15.02 -8.66 5.16
C PRO A 35 -14.42 -8.84 6.56
N ASP A 36 -15.23 -9.26 7.52
CA ASP A 36 -14.78 -9.55 8.88
C ASP A 36 -13.91 -10.82 8.88
N GLY A 37 -12.83 -10.84 9.67
CA GLY A 37 -11.99 -12.02 9.87
C GLY A 37 -10.50 -11.81 9.60
N TYR A 38 -10.11 -10.70 8.97
CA TYR A 38 -8.71 -10.29 8.89
C TYR A 38 -8.14 -10.03 10.29
N ARG A 39 -6.82 -10.11 10.43
CA ARG A 39 -6.14 -9.76 11.68
C ARG A 39 -6.35 -8.30 12.04
N ASP A 40 -6.10 -7.43 11.07
CA ASP A 40 -6.34 -5.99 11.14
C ASP A 40 -6.43 -5.41 9.72
N VAL A 41 -7.05 -4.23 9.60
CA VAL A 41 -7.27 -3.55 8.33
C VAL A 41 -6.80 -2.10 8.43
N LEU A 42 -5.87 -1.72 7.56
CA LEU A 42 -5.50 -0.32 7.35
C LEU A 42 -6.32 0.26 6.20
N TYR A 43 -6.95 1.41 6.44
CA TYR A 43 -7.70 2.15 5.41
C TYR A 43 -6.92 3.39 4.98
N LEU A 44 -6.55 3.45 3.70
CA LEU A 44 -5.89 4.60 3.09
C LEU A 44 -6.81 5.20 2.01
N LYS A 45 -6.90 6.53 2.01
CA LYS A 45 -7.74 7.28 1.08
C LYS A 45 -6.92 8.26 0.26
N PHE A 46 -6.75 7.98 -1.03
CA PHE A 46 -6.06 8.86 -1.97
C PHE A 46 -6.40 8.51 -3.42
N HIS A 47 -6.30 9.50 -4.29
CA HIS A 47 -6.57 9.35 -5.72
C HIS A 47 -5.42 8.66 -6.43
N ASP A 48 -5.74 7.99 -7.54
CA ASP A 48 -4.74 7.38 -8.43
C ASP A 48 -4.13 8.44 -9.36
N ILE A 49 -3.38 9.36 -8.76
CA ILE A 49 -2.68 10.39 -9.52
C ILE A 49 -1.23 10.00 -9.73
N PHE A 50 -0.75 10.26 -10.94
CA PHE A 50 0.68 10.26 -11.24
C PHE A 50 1.19 11.68 -11.00
N ALA A 51 2.45 11.85 -10.61
CA ALA A 51 3.01 13.16 -10.23
C ALA A 51 2.87 14.27 -11.30
N GLU A 52 2.47 13.91 -12.53
CA GLU A 52 2.34 14.78 -13.69
C GLU A 52 0.89 15.27 -13.96
N THR A 53 -0.13 14.77 -13.26
CA THR A 53 -1.52 15.24 -13.48
C THR A 53 -1.76 16.59 -12.82
N LYS A 54 -1.67 17.66 -13.62
CA LYS A 54 -2.00 19.05 -13.27
C LYS A 54 -3.45 19.40 -13.63
N ASP A 55 -4.42 18.57 -13.27
CA ASP A 55 -5.82 19.01 -13.38
C ASP A 55 -6.11 19.97 -12.22
N SER A 56 -6.26 21.25 -12.58
CA SER A 56 -6.31 22.40 -11.65
C SER A 56 -7.70 22.65 -11.07
N ASP A 57 -8.71 21.89 -11.50
CA ASP A 57 -10.12 22.10 -11.13
C ASP A 57 -10.67 21.11 -10.09
N ARG A 58 -9.86 20.16 -9.60
CA ARG A 58 -10.25 19.20 -8.55
C ARG A 58 -9.20 19.09 -7.46
N GLU A 59 -9.62 19.17 -6.20
CA GLU A 59 -8.77 18.87 -5.04
C GLU A 59 -8.40 17.38 -5.03
N HIS A 60 -7.34 17.02 -5.75
CA HIS A 60 -6.82 15.67 -5.77
C HIS A 60 -5.93 15.40 -4.54
N ILE A 61 -6.40 14.53 -3.65
CA ILE A 61 -5.58 13.99 -2.57
C ILE A 61 -4.55 13.00 -3.13
N ALA A 62 -3.29 13.42 -3.18
CA ALA A 62 -2.15 12.60 -3.58
C ALA A 62 -1.67 11.67 -2.45
N PHE A 63 -1.03 10.55 -2.83
CA PHE A 63 -0.23 9.79 -1.87
C PHE A 63 0.96 10.64 -1.39
N ASN A 64 1.23 10.65 -0.09
CA ASN A 64 2.22 11.55 0.52
C ASN A 64 2.92 10.89 1.72
N GLU A 65 3.86 11.59 2.33
CA GLU A 65 4.68 11.09 3.44
C GLU A 65 3.84 10.70 4.68
N LYS A 66 2.71 11.37 4.94
CA LYS A 66 1.80 11.00 6.03
C LYS A 66 1.20 9.62 5.80
N HIS A 67 0.71 9.35 4.57
CA HIS A 67 0.18 8.03 4.20
C HIS A 67 1.26 6.95 4.27
N ALA A 68 2.48 7.25 3.80
CA ALA A 68 3.61 6.33 3.89
C ALA A 68 3.97 6.00 5.34
N LYS A 69 4.01 7.01 6.23
CA LYS A 69 4.29 6.79 7.64
C LYS A 69 3.21 5.94 8.31
N GLU A 70 1.93 6.22 8.04
CA GLU A 70 0.82 5.44 8.57
C GLU A 70 0.89 3.97 8.13
N LEU A 71 1.19 3.73 6.84
CA LEU A 71 1.44 2.40 6.30
C LEU A 71 2.60 1.69 7.01
N LEU A 72 3.76 2.34 7.13
CA LEU A 72 4.95 1.75 7.74
C LEU A 72 4.76 1.48 9.23
N ASP A 73 4.10 2.38 9.94
CA ASP A 73 3.75 2.22 11.35
C ASP A 73 2.74 1.06 11.54
N PHE A 74 1.78 0.90 10.62
CA PHE A 74 0.85 -0.24 10.62
C PHE A 74 1.58 -1.57 10.41
N ILE A 75 2.43 -1.65 9.38
CA ILE A 75 3.23 -2.85 9.08
C ILE A 75 4.12 -3.24 10.26
N ALA A 76 4.74 -2.25 10.93
CA ALA A 76 5.62 -2.50 12.06
C ALA A 76 4.92 -3.15 13.27
N LYS A 77 3.59 -3.04 13.40
CA LYS A 77 2.83 -3.74 14.45
C LYS A 77 2.79 -5.26 14.25
N TYR A 78 3.11 -5.75 13.06
CA TYR A 78 2.94 -7.15 12.67
C TYR A 78 4.22 -7.79 12.09
N PRO A 79 5.32 -7.85 12.85
CA PRO A 79 6.61 -8.35 12.35
C PRO A 79 6.61 -9.82 11.90
N TYR A 80 5.62 -10.61 12.36
CA TYR A 80 5.51 -12.04 12.07
C TYR A 80 4.25 -12.40 11.27
N ILE A 81 3.62 -11.45 10.57
CA ILE A 81 2.44 -11.76 9.76
C ILE A 81 2.79 -12.62 8.55
N GLY A 82 1.98 -13.63 8.28
CA GLY A 82 2.21 -14.56 7.18
C GLY A 82 1.96 -13.90 5.82
N LYS A 83 0.86 -13.14 5.73
CA LYS A 83 0.36 -12.57 4.47
C LYS A 83 -0.12 -11.12 4.63
N ILE A 84 0.14 -10.34 3.60
CA ILE A 84 -0.37 -8.98 3.43
C ILE A 84 -1.19 -8.96 2.16
N TYR A 85 -2.48 -8.65 2.29
CA TYR A 85 -3.35 -8.39 1.15
C TYR A 85 -3.45 -6.89 0.95
N ILE A 86 -3.36 -6.46 -0.30
CA ILE A 86 -3.46 -5.06 -0.67
C ILE A 86 -4.49 -4.96 -1.78
N HIS A 87 -5.43 -4.04 -1.66
CA HIS A 87 -6.35 -3.77 -2.75
C HIS A 87 -6.48 -2.30 -3.06
N CYS A 88 -6.81 -2.01 -4.30
CA CYS A 88 -7.41 -0.75 -4.70
C CYS A 88 -8.70 -1.06 -5.47
N ASN A 89 -9.15 -0.19 -6.37
CA ASN A 89 -10.35 -0.47 -7.17
C ASN A 89 -10.15 -1.70 -8.10
N VAL A 90 -9.17 -1.62 -9.01
CA VAL A 90 -8.87 -2.71 -9.99
C VAL A 90 -7.68 -3.59 -9.60
N GLY A 91 -6.90 -3.20 -8.59
CA GLY A 91 -5.77 -4.00 -8.08
C GLY A 91 -4.44 -3.84 -8.84
N ILE A 92 -4.30 -2.85 -9.72
CA ILE A 92 -3.17 -2.77 -10.68
C ILE A 92 -2.17 -1.65 -10.38
N PHE A 93 -2.63 -0.43 -10.07
CA PHE A 93 -1.74 0.75 -9.98
C PHE A 93 -1.33 1.06 -8.54
N ARG A 94 -2.27 1.57 -7.72
CA ARG A 94 -2.04 1.96 -6.31
C ARG A 94 -1.57 0.79 -5.45
N SER A 95 -2.27 -0.34 -5.49
CA SER A 95 -1.94 -1.54 -4.72
C SER A 95 -0.57 -2.10 -5.09
N ALA A 96 -0.23 -2.15 -6.39
CA ALA A 96 1.08 -2.60 -6.83
C ALA A 96 2.21 -1.64 -6.42
N GLY A 97 1.95 -0.32 -6.35
CA GLY A 97 2.91 0.66 -5.84
C GLY A 97 3.29 0.39 -4.38
N ILE A 98 2.30 0.11 -3.53
CA ILE A 98 2.54 -0.30 -2.15
C ILE A 98 3.25 -1.65 -2.09
N ALA A 99 2.77 -2.65 -2.85
CA ALA A 99 3.33 -4.00 -2.83
C ALA A 99 4.80 -4.04 -3.23
N LEU A 100 5.19 -3.29 -4.27
CA LEU A 100 6.57 -3.18 -4.72
C LEU A 100 7.45 -2.55 -3.64
N ALA A 101 7.03 -1.43 -3.05
CA ALA A 101 7.82 -0.76 -2.02
C ALA A 101 8.00 -1.64 -0.77
N LEU A 102 6.94 -2.32 -0.34
CA LEU A 102 7.01 -3.27 0.77
C LEU A 102 7.92 -4.45 0.44
N HIS A 103 7.83 -5.03 -0.76
CA HIS A 103 8.74 -6.09 -1.20
C HIS A 103 10.20 -5.65 -1.06
N GLU A 104 10.56 -4.50 -1.62
CA GLU A 104 11.93 -3.96 -1.57
C GLU A 104 12.40 -3.68 -0.14
N ILE A 105 11.51 -3.21 0.74
CA ILE A 105 11.84 -3.01 2.15
C ILE A 105 12.15 -4.34 2.86
N PHE A 106 11.43 -5.41 2.55
CA PHE A 106 11.61 -6.70 3.22
C PHE A 106 12.74 -7.56 2.65
N THR A 107 12.99 -7.48 1.34
CA THR A 107 14.01 -8.30 0.68
C THR A 107 15.32 -7.55 0.47
N GLY A 108 15.28 -6.22 0.41
CA GLY A 108 16.39 -5.39 -0.06
C GLY A 108 16.57 -5.43 -1.58
N GLU A 109 15.69 -6.13 -2.30
CA GLU A 109 15.77 -6.30 -3.75
C GLU A 109 14.72 -5.45 -4.47
N SER A 110 15.09 -4.84 -5.60
CA SER A 110 14.13 -4.04 -6.36
C SER A 110 13.06 -4.93 -7.00
N GLY A 111 11.81 -4.73 -6.57
CA GLY A 111 10.63 -5.40 -7.13
C GLY A 111 10.24 -4.92 -8.54
N SER A 112 10.94 -3.92 -9.10
CA SER A 112 10.61 -3.30 -10.39
C SER A 112 10.64 -4.25 -11.59
N LYS A 113 11.38 -5.36 -11.48
CA LYS A 113 11.47 -6.40 -12.52
C LYS A 113 10.36 -7.47 -12.41
N LEU A 114 9.58 -7.45 -11.33
CA LEU A 114 8.55 -8.46 -11.11
C LEU A 114 7.33 -8.16 -12.00
N PRO A 115 6.87 -9.12 -12.84
CA PRO A 115 5.76 -8.90 -13.77
C PRO A 115 4.50 -8.35 -13.12
N GLN A 116 4.18 -8.81 -11.90
CA GLN A 116 3.01 -8.40 -11.13
C GLN A 116 3.05 -6.93 -10.68
N TYR A 117 4.21 -6.26 -10.72
CA TYR A 117 4.36 -4.86 -10.35
C TYR A 117 4.66 -3.96 -11.55
N ARG A 118 4.60 -4.46 -12.79
CA ARG A 118 4.97 -3.71 -13.99
C ARG A 118 4.21 -2.39 -14.16
N LEU A 119 2.94 -2.35 -13.76
CA LEU A 119 2.06 -1.19 -13.91
C LEU A 119 1.90 -0.39 -12.61
N HIS A 120 2.82 -0.53 -11.65
CA HIS A 120 2.70 0.15 -10.37
C HIS A 120 2.71 1.69 -10.48
N ASN A 121 2.00 2.36 -9.57
CA ASN A 121 2.13 3.80 -9.40
C ASN A 121 3.50 4.13 -8.78
N ARG A 122 4.42 4.65 -9.61
CA ARG A 122 5.81 4.98 -9.24
C ARG A 122 5.90 6.01 -8.12
N HIS A 123 4.97 6.97 -8.11
CA HIS A 123 4.93 8.01 -7.07
C HIS A 123 4.66 7.39 -5.70
N VAL A 124 3.67 6.50 -5.61
CA VAL A 124 3.35 5.76 -4.37
C VAL A 124 4.58 5.00 -3.87
N ALA A 125 5.20 4.20 -4.74
CA ALA A 125 6.37 3.41 -4.36
C ALA A 125 7.53 4.28 -3.88
N LYS A 126 7.85 5.35 -4.62
CA LYS A 126 8.92 6.29 -4.29
C LYS A 126 8.72 6.94 -2.92
N VAL A 127 7.52 7.47 -2.66
CA VAL A 127 7.22 8.14 -1.38
C VAL A 127 7.39 7.18 -0.20
N ILE A 128 6.99 5.91 -0.34
CA ILE A 128 7.17 4.90 0.71
C ILE A 128 8.66 4.63 0.97
N LEU A 129 9.44 4.39 -0.08
CA LEU A 129 10.87 4.09 0.04
C LEU A 129 11.65 5.28 0.62
N ASP A 130 11.38 6.50 0.15
CA ASP A 130 11.99 7.72 0.67
C ASP A 130 11.66 7.91 2.16
N THR A 131 10.39 7.69 2.55
CA THR A 131 9.94 7.81 3.95
C THR A 131 10.61 6.76 4.83
N ASN A 132 10.70 5.51 4.37
CA ASN A 132 11.38 4.44 5.09
C ASN A 132 12.87 4.76 5.31
N ALA A 133 13.57 5.26 4.29
CA ALA A 133 14.96 5.67 4.39
C ALA A 133 15.16 6.78 5.44
N LYS A 134 14.31 7.82 5.43
CA LYS A 134 14.33 8.87 6.46
C LYS A 134 14.14 8.30 7.87
N LEU A 135 13.17 7.42 8.05
CA LEU A 135 12.88 6.80 9.35
C LEU A 135 14.04 5.94 9.86
N ARG A 136 14.75 5.23 8.98
CA ARG A 136 15.94 4.45 9.36
C ARG A 136 17.06 5.35 9.89
N ILE A 137 17.37 6.44 9.17
CA ILE A 137 18.38 7.42 9.59
C ILE A 137 18.04 8.01 10.97
N LEU A 138 16.76 8.33 11.21
CA LEU A 138 16.32 8.88 12.49
C LEU A 138 16.42 7.87 13.65
N ARG A 139 16.30 6.56 13.36
CA ARG A 139 16.44 5.49 14.36
C ARG A 139 17.90 5.21 14.70
N GLU A 140 18.81 5.34 13.74
CA GLU A 140 20.27 5.12 13.93
C GLU A 140 20.96 6.27 14.67
N ARG A 141 20.31 7.45 14.78
CA ARG A 141 20.80 8.63 15.51
C ARG A 141 20.35 8.69 16.97
N ARG A 142 19.60 7.69 17.45
CA ARG A 142 19.11 7.58 18.83
C ARG A 142 19.86 6.49 19.55
#